data_AF-A0A316HRM0-F1
#
_entry.id   AF-A0A316HRM0-F1
#
_cell.length_a   1.000
_cell.length_b   1.000
_cell.length_c   1.000
_cell.angle_alpha   90.00
_cell.angle_beta   90.00
_cell.angle_gamma   90.00
#
_symmetry.space_group_name_H-M   'P 1'
#
loop_
_entity.id
_entity.type
_entity.pdbx_description
1 polymer ?
#
loop_
_entity_poly.entity_id
_entity_poly.type
_entity_poly.pdbx_seq_one_letter_code
_entity_poly.pdbx_strand_id
1 'polypeptide(L)'
;LLVGESLLHGALLPVEGRELTSQLATRSVSGQQGSTSTANVLLTRDVTQTITPNVSATIQLPNSGQNGEQIFQGAAGQYVSLVPNAIATTPSNATVYYAMYDPDGDLVAHDSFYIGSTVNFPRLGKSGNYSIYIDPYMGAQASINDTLLIDSAVYANVNGPAVSVSATVRNQNAYVLFEAVQGSSYTVSANCVADGGYVGIYIKGPSGSNVGASGGCGSYNNGAILNNAPQSGIYTVVMSGDKPFSADVSVTQP
;
A
#
# COMPACT_ATOMS: atom_id res chain seq x y z
N LEU A 1 41.55 18.71 -3.06
CA LEU A 1 40.32 18.91 -2.28
C LEU A 1 39.29 17.91 -2.82
N LEU A 2 39.28 16.67 -2.33
CA LEU A 2 38.20 15.74 -2.66
C LEU A 2 37.03 16.08 -1.73
N VAL A 3 35.96 16.60 -2.30
CA VAL A 3 34.68 16.77 -1.60
C VAL A 3 33.96 15.44 -1.73
N GLY A 4 34.07 14.59 -0.71
CA GLY A 4 33.23 13.42 -0.57
C GLY A 4 31.92 13.84 0.08
N GLU A 5 30.82 13.73 -0.65
CA GLU A 5 29.49 13.80 -0.04
C GLU A 5 29.30 12.56 0.83
N SER A 6 29.43 12.72 2.14
CA SER A 6 28.98 11.71 3.09
C SER A 6 27.67 12.20 3.66
N LEU A 7 26.59 11.66 3.11
CA LEU A 7 25.27 11.76 3.70
C LEU A 7 25.21 10.69 4.81
N LEU A 8 25.56 11.05 6.04
CA LEU A 8 25.01 10.33 7.18
C LEU A 8 23.53 10.71 7.21
N HIS A 9 22.62 9.74 7.14
CA HIS A 9 21.69 9.43 8.21
C HIS A 9 20.98 8.11 7.89
N GLY A 10 21.19 7.14 8.77
CA GLY A 10 20.26 6.05 8.94
C GLY A 10 19.02 6.59 9.65
N ALA A 11 17.90 6.53 8.97
CA ALA A 11 16.60 6.33 9.59
C ALA A 11 15.96 5.18 8.81
N LEU A 12 16.27 3.95 9.23
CA LEU A 12 15.24 2.92 9.22
C LEU A 12 14.05 3.56 9.93
N LEU A 13 12.89 3.61 9.26
CA LEU A 13 11.63 4.14 9.77
C LEU A 13 11.54 3.92 11.30
N PRO A 14 11.47 4.97 12.14
CA PRO A 14 11.42 4.76 13.57
C PRO A 14 10.11 4.06 13.91
N VAL A 15 10.23 2.85 14.46
CA VAL A 15 9.10 2.03 14.95
C VAL A 15 8.58 2.53 16.31
N GLU A 16 9.08 3.65 16.85
CA GLU A 16 8.59 4.18 18.13
C GLU A 16 8.50 5.70 18.14
N GLY A 17 7.31 6.20 18.48
CA GLY A 17 7.07 7.56 18.95
C GLY A 17 7.01 8.63 17.84
N ARG A 18 5.80 9.16 17.59
CA ARG A 18 5.60 10.37 16.78
C ARG A 18 6.29 11.58 17.44
N GLU A 19 7.55 11.80 17.13
CA GLU A 19 8.03 13.17 16.93
C GLU A 19 7.96 13.45 15.43
N LEU A 20 7.35 14.58 15.06
CA LEU A 20 7.45 15.13 13.70
C LEU A 20 8.94 15.38 13.45
N THR A 21 9.64 14.38 12.93
CA THR A 21 11.10 14.38 12.88
C THR A 21 11.48 15.19 11.66
N SER A 22 11.60 16.50 11.84
CA SER A 22 12.28 17.36 10.90
C SER A 22 13.64 16.74 10.54
N GLN A 23 13.86 16.41 9.28
CA GLN A 23 15.14 15.83 8.89
C GLN A 23 16.24 16.90 8.94
N LEU A 24 17.36 16.54 9.59
CA LEU A 24 18.52 17.40 9.75
C LEU A 24 19.46 17.22 8.55
N ALA A 25 19.40 18.11 7.56
CA ALA A 25 20.40 18.11 6.49
C ALA A 25 21.72 18.74 7.00
N THR A 26 22.73 17.93 7.33
CA THR A 26 24.05 18.41 7.73
C THR A 26 25.09 18.26 6.62
N ARG A 27 25.82 19.33 6.30
CA ARG A 27 27.04 19.26 5.47
C ARG A 27 28.26 19.12 6.37
N SER A 28 29.06 18.07 6.19
CA SER A 28 30.33 17.89 6.91
C SER A 28 31.34 18.96 6.51
N VAL A 29 31.91 19.67 7.49
CA VAL A 29 33.02 20.61 7.29
C VAL A 29 34.29 19.98 7.85
N SER A 30 35.28 19.70 6.99
CA SER A 30 36.61 19.27 7.43
C SER A 30 37.46 20.50 7.73
N GLY A 31 37.64 20.81 9.00
CA GLY A 31 38.53 21.88 9.49
C GLY A 31 39.88 21.32 9.94
N GLN A 32 40.97 21.98 9.59
CA GLN A 32 42.28 21.75 10.21
C GLN A 32 42.23 22.18 11.70
N GLN A 33 43.05 21.56 12.54
CA GLN A 33 43.09 21.83 13.99
C GLN A 33 43.30 23.34 14.26
N GLY A 34 42.32 23.98 14.91
CA GLY A 34 42.32 25.43 15.19
C GLY A 34 41.34 26.27 14.35
N SER A 35 40.60 25.68 13.41
CA SER A 35 39.58 26.40 12.62
C SER A 35 38.17 26.26 13.21
N THR A 36 37.47 27.39 13.39
CA THR A 36 36.03 27.40 13.63
C THR A 36 35.30 27.05 12.34
N SER A 37 34.48 26.00 12.35
CA SER A 37 33.61 25.63 11.23
C SER A 37 32.16 25.99 11.56
N THR A 38 31.48 26.68 10.65
CA THR A 38 30.05 27.00 10.76
C THR A 38 29.25 26.03 9.89
N ALA A 39 28.23 25.38 10.48
CA ALA A 39 27.26 24.57 9.75
C ALA A 39 25.90 25.27 9.76
N ASN A 40 25.24 25.32 8.61
CA ASN A 40 23.85 25.76 8.50
C ASN A 40 22.96 24.53 8.62
N VAL A 41 22.04 24.54 9.58
CA VAL A 41 20.99 23.53 9.73
C VAL A 41 19.69 24.13 9.19
N LEU A 42 19.10 23.48 8.19
CA LEU A 42 17.78 23.84 7.68
C LEU A 42 16.74 22.92 8.30
N LEU A 43 15.73 23.49 8.95
CA LEU A 43 14.56 22.76 9.42
C LEU A 43 13.42 22.96 8.43
N THR A 44 13.04 21.92 7.71
CA THR A 44 11.88 21.92 6.83
C THR A 44 10.70 21.28 7.53
N ARG A 45 9.55 21.97 7.54
CA ARG A 45 8.31 21.41 8.07
C ARG A 45 7.70 20.48 7.05
N ASP A 46 7.26 19.31 7.51
CA ASP A 46 6.48 18.39 6.69
C ASP A 46 5.21 19.05 6.14
N VAL A 47 4.80 18.58 4.96
CA VAL A 47 3.58 19.03 4.28
C VAL A 47 2.48 18.03 4.59
N THR A 48 1.46 18.48 5.33
CA THR A 48 0.28 17.66 5.61
C THR A 48 -0.87 18.04 4.70
N GLN A 49 -1.57 17.07 4.12
CA GLN A 49 -2.81 17.28 3.38
C GLN A 49 -3.81 16.15 3.59
N THR A 50 -5.09 16.41 3.35
CA THR A 50 -6.09 15.34 3.24
C THR A 50 -6.03 14.73 1.84
N ILE A 51 -6.11 13.40 1.74
CA ILE A 51 -6.39 12.69 0.49
C ILE A 51 -7.78 12.06 0.58
N THR A 52 -8.67 12.47 -0.33
CA THR A 52 -10.03 11.94 -0.38
C THR A 52 -10.05 10.72 -1.29
N PRO A 53 -10.57 9.56 -0.83
CA PRO A 53 -10.65 8.39 -1.69
C PRO A 53 -11.38 8.65 -3.01
N ASN A 54 -10.84 8.07 -4.09
CA ASN A 54 -11.27 8.20 -5.49
C ASN A 54 -11.12 9.60 -6.09
N VAL A 55 -10.41 10.50 -5.42
CA VAL A 55 -10.07 11.83 -5.93
C VAL A 55 -8.56 11.94 -6.01
N SER A 56 -8.05 12.26 -7.19
CA SER A 56 -6.62 12.50 -7.35
C SER A 56 -6.19 13.75 -6.58
N ALA A 57 -5.07 13.65 -5.87
CA ALA A 57 -4.48 14.75 -5.12
C ALA A 57 -3.00 14.92 -5.50
N THR A 58 -2.47 16.12 -5.29
CA THR A 58 -1.05 16.39 -5.53
C THR A 58 -0.42 16.98 -4.28
N ILE A 59 0.59 16.30 -3.74
CA ILE A 59 1.42 16.81 -2.65
C ILE A 59 2.73 17.40 -3.21
N GLN A 60 3.06 18.60 -2.75
CA GLN A 60 4.22 19.38 -3.21
C GLN A 60 5.23 19.51 -2.08
N LEU A 61 6.46 19.02 -2.33
CA LEU A 61 7.60 19.04 -1.42
C LEU A 61 8.73 19.87 -2.05
N PRO A 62 8.60 21.22 -2.14
CA PRO A 62 9.53 22.07 -2.89
C PRO A 62 10.88 22.28 -2.21
N ASN A 63 11.02 21.93 -0.92
CA ASN A 63 12.25 22.16 -0.17
C ASN A 63 13.01 20.86 0.04
N SER A 64 14.34 20.91 -0.05
CA SER A 64 15.16 19.75 0.27
C SER A 64 15.03 19.36 1.75
N GLY A 65 14.86 18.06 2.02
CA GLY A 65 14.62 17.52 3.36
C GLY A 65 13.16 17.59 3.83
N GLN A 66 12.22 17.96 2.96
CA GLN A 66 10.80 18.05 3.28
C GLN A 66 10.07 16.73 3.00
N ASN A 67 9.30 16.24 3.97
CA ASN A 67 8.46 15.05 3.81
C ASN A 67 6.99 15.43 3.66
N GLY A 68 6.18 14.46 3.21
CA GLY A 68 4.74 14.59 3.08
C GLY A 68 3.97 13.70 4.05
N GLU A 69 2.79 14.15 4.45
CA GLU A 69 1.83 13.34 5.20
C GLU A 69 0.44 13.51 4.57
N GLN A 70 -0.09 12.45 3.96
CA GLN A 70 -1.45 12.42 3.44
C GLN A 70 -2.37 11.69 4.41
N ILE A 71 -3.46 12.34 4.81
CA ILE A 71 -4.41 11.81 5.79
C ILE A 71 -5.72 11.44 5.10
N PHE A 72 -6.26 10.26 5.39
CA PHE A 72 -7.58 9.84 4.94
C PHE A 72 -8.38 9.18 6.06
N GLN A 73 -9.70 9.25 5.94
CA GLN A 73 -10.61 8.54 6.84
C GLN A 73 -10.85 7.12 6.32
N GLY A 74 -10.40 6.12 7.08
CA GLY A 74 -10.63 4.71 6.80
C GLY A 74 -11.67 4.10 7.73
N ALA A 75 -12.40 3.09 7.25
CA ALA A 75 -13.29 2.27 8.06
C ALA A 75 -12.66 0.90 8.35
N ALA A 76 -12.89 0.38 9.55
CA ALA A 76 -12.49 -0.97 9.91
C ALA A 76 -13.08 -1.98 8.92
N GLY A 77 -12.20 -2.82 8.39
CA GLY A 77 -12.50 -3.88 7.46
C GLY A 77 -12.52 -3.51 5.98
N GLN A 78 -12.23 -2.25 5.66
CA GLN A 78 -12.07 -1.75 4.31
C GLN A 78 -10.74 -2.19 3.70
N TYR A 79 -10.69 -2.27 2.38
CA TYR A 79 -9.46 -2.42 1.61
C TYR A 79 -9.23 -1.15 0.80
N VAL A 80 -7.96 -0.73 0.74
CA VAL A 80 -7.54 0.48 0.04
C VAL A 80 -6.26 0.24 -0.73
N SER A 81 -6.12 0.96 -1.83
CA SER A 81 -4.90 0.98 -2.63
C SER A 81 -4.46 2.39 -2.97
N LEU A 82 -3.16 2.64 -3.06
CA LEU A 82 -2.60 3.92 -3.50
C LEU A 82 -2.03 3.77 -4.91
N VAL A 83 -2.44 4.69 -5.79
CA VAL A 83 -2.02 4.72 -7.19
C VAL A 83 -1.19 5.98 -7.44
N PRO A 84 0.13 5.88 -7.60
CA PRO A 84 0.97 7.01 -8.01
C PRO A 84 0.76 7.28 -9.50
N ASN A 85 0.02 8.33 -9.83
CA ASN A 85 -0.28 8.70 -11.21
C ASN A 85 0.89 9.46 -11.87
N ALA A 86 1.58 10.31 -11.11
CA ALA A 86 2.77 11.03 -11.56
C ALA A 86 3.70 11.35 -10.39
N ILE A 87 5.00 11.22 -10.61
CA ILE A 87 6.05 11.53 -9.62
C ILE A 87 7.14 12.32 -10.35
N ALA A 88 7.46 13.50 -9.84
CA ALA A 88 8.61 14.28 -10.28
C ALA A 88 9.51 14.56 -9.08
N THR A 89 10.81 14.29 -9.21
CA THR A 89 11.80 14.53 -8.16
C THR A 89 12.94 15.41 -8.65
N THR A 90 13.57 16.15 -7.74
CA THR A 90 14.81 16.90 -7.99
C THR A 90 15.81 16.61 -6.88
N PRO A 91 16.95 15.93 -7.19
CA PRO A 91 17.33 15.40 -8.50
C PRO A 91 16.35 14.36 -9.08
N SER A 92 16.30 14.25 -10.41
CA SER A 92 15.39 13.33 -11.09
C SER A 92 15.67 11.87 -10.74
N ASN A 93 14.62 11.05 -10.70
CA ASN A 93 14.67 9.61 -10.40
C ASN A 93 15.10 9.27 -8.97
N ALA A 94 15.00 10.22 -8.03
CA ALA A 94 15.08 9.87 -6.62
C ALA A 94 13.93 8.92 -6.25
N THR A 95 14.24 7.86 -5.50
CA THR A 95 13.25 6.94 -4.95
C THR A 95 12.33 7.68 -3.99
N VAL A 96 11.05 7.36 -3.98
CA VAL A 96 10.09 7.88 -3.01
C VAL A 96 9.58 6.72 -2.16
N TYR A 97 9.76 6.83 -0.84
CA TYR A 97 9.30 5.87 0.14
C TYR A 97 7.95 6.29 0.72
N TYR A 98 7.17 5.31 1.14
CA TYR A 98 5.97 5.51 1.93
C TYR A 98 5.98 4.70 3.20
N ALA A 99 5.28 5.19 4.21
CA ALA A 99 4.89 4.43 5.38
C ALA A 99 3.43 4.79 5.73
N MET A 100 2.57 3.78 5.76
CA MET A 100 1.19 3.93 6.19
C MET A 100 1.07 3.59 7.67
N TYR A 101 0.41 4.47 8.42
CA TYR A 101 0.14 4.32 9.84
C TYR A 101 -1.36 4.32 10.10
N ASP A 102 -1.76 3.56 11.11
CA ASP A 102 -3.15 3.52 11.58
C ASP A 102 -3.50 4.70 12.52
N PRO A 103 -4.78 4.83 12.94
CA PRO A 103 -5.21 5.93 13.81
C PRO A 103 -4.54 5.98 15.19
N ASP A 104 -3.98 4.87 15.67
CA ASP A 104 -3.25 4.82 16.94
C ASP A 104 -1.74 5.10 16.73
N GLY A 105 -1.31 5.20 15.47
CA GLY A 105 0.08 5.46 15.08
C GLY A 105 0.90 4.20 14.81
N ASP A 106 0.28 3.02 14.77
CA ASP A 106 0.98 1.78 14.47
C ASP A 106 1.31 1.69 12.97
N LEU A 107 2.51 1.20 12.63
CA LEU A 107 2.94 0.99 11.25
C LEU A 107 2.14 -0.15 10.60
N VAL A 108 1.44 0.15 9.52
CA VAL A 108 0.62 -0.79 8.75
C VAL A 108 1.41 -1.39 7.58
N ALA A 109 2.10 -0.55 6.82
CA ALA A 109 2.86 -0.96 5.63
C ALA A 109 3.92 0.08 5.29
N HIS A 110 5.01 -0.34 4.66
CA HIS A 110 6.02 0.58 4.13
C HIS A 110 6.77 -0.08 2.97
N ASP A 111 7.10 0.71 1.96
CA ASP A 111 7.98 0.34 0.85
C ASP A 111 8.32 1.61 0.06
N SER A 112 8.92 1.46 -1.12
CA SER A 112 8.92 2.48 -2.16
C SER A 112 7.74 2.32 -3.11
N PHE A 113 7.34 3.42 -3.77
CA PHE A 113 6.39 3.38 -4.88
C PHE A 113 6.93 4.13 -6.09
N TYR A 114 6.41 3.81 -7.27
CA TYR A 114 6.82 4.42 -8.53
C TYR A 114 5.62 4.59 -9.48
N ILE A 115 5.79 5.40 -10.53
CA ILE A 115 4.73 5.64 -11.52
C ILE A 115 4.34 4.31 -12.19
N GLY A 116 3.04 4.00 -12.19
CA GLY A 116 2.51 2.77 -12.76
C GLY A 116 2.53 1.56 -11.82
N SER A 117 3.03 1.72 -10.58
CA SER A 117 2.74 0.79 -9.50
C SER A 117 1.33 1.01 -8.93
N THR A 118 0.82 0.03 -8.20
CA THR A 118 -0.35 0.17 -7.32
C THR A 118 0.00 -0.49 -6.01
N VAL A 119 -0.05 0.27 -4.92
CA VAL A 119 0.21 -0.23 -3.57
C VAL A 119 -1.10 -0.75 -3.01
N ASN A 120 -1.25 -2.06 -2.85
CA ASN A 120 -2.41 -2.66 -2.20
C ASN A 120 -2.11 -2.81 -0.70
N PHE A 121 -2.78 -2.02 0.13
CA PHE A 121 -2.55 -2.06 1.57
C PHE A 121 -3.22 -3.27 2.24
N PRO A 122 -2.75 -3.69 3.43
CA PRO A 122 -3.49 -4.63 4.27
C PRO A 122 -4.91 -4.13 4.57
N ARG A 123 -5.81 -5.06 4.87
CA ARG A 123 -7.18 -4.75 5.33
C ARG A 123 -7.11 -3.85 6.56
N LEU A 124 -7.85 -2.75 6.54
CA LEU A 124 -7.84 -1.79 7.65
C LEU A 124 -8.39 -2.45 8.92
N GLY A 125 -7.60 -2.45 9.98
CA GLY A 125 -7.99 -3.03 11.27
C GLY A 125 -8.90 -2.12 12.12
N LYS A 126 -8.86 -0.80 11.87
CA LYS A 126 -9.48 0.23 12.72
C LYS A 126 -10.24 1.23 11.86
N SER A 127 -11.17 1.95 12.47
CA SER A 127 -11.82 3.11 11.87
C SER A 127 -11.16 4.38 12.38
N GLY A 128 -10.88 5.34 11.51
CA GLY A 128 -10.31 6.63 11.89
C GLY A 128 -9.34 7.20 10.86
N ASN A 129 -8.55 8.18 11.29
CA ASN A 129 -7.57 8.86 10.45
C ASN A 129 -6.33 7.98 10.26
N TYR A 130 -6.17 7.46 9.05
CA TYR A 130 -4.93 6.84 8.60
C TYR A 130 -4.01 7.91 8.01
N SER A 131 -2.70 7.69 8.14
CA SER A 131 -1.66 8.59 7.62
C SER A 131 -0.77 7.82 6.66
N ILE A 132 -0.51 8.39 5.48
CA ILE A 132 0.49 7.92 4.52
C ILE A 132 1.61 8.95 4.53
N TYR A 133 2.70 8.60 5.20
CA TYR A 133 3.93 9.37 5.21
C TYR A 133 4.69 9.13 3.90
N ILE A 134 5.25 10.19 3.32
CA ILE A 134 5.96 10.18 2.03
C ILE A 134 7.35 10.79 2.25
N ASP A 135 8.38 10.02 1.97
CA ASP A 135 9.79 10.38 2.19
C ASP A 135 10.59 10.22 0.89
N PRO A 136 10.84 11.33 0.15
CA PRO A 136 11.76 11.31 -0.98
C PRO A 136 13.21 11.08 -0.55
N TYR A 137 13.86 10.07 -1.14
CA TYR A 137 15.22 9.66 -0.80
C TYR A 137 16.21 10.83 -0.81
N MET A 138 17.04 10.89 0.24
CA MET A 138 17.99 11.97 0.52
C MET A 138 17.38 13.37 0.59
N GLY A 139 16.10 13.48 0.93
CA GLY A 139 15.41 14.76 1.01
C GLY A 139 15.30 15.44 -0.36
N ALA A 140 15.13 14.65 -1.44
CA ALA A 140 14.87 15.19 -2.76
C ALA A 140 13.60 16.06 -2.74
N GLN A 141 13.58 17.14 -3.52
CA GLN A 141 12.34 17.86 -3.75
C GLN A 141 11.42 16.96 -4.57
N ALA A 142 10.12 16.99 -4.32
CA ALA A 142 9.18 16.11 -5.00
C ALA A 142 7.81 16.74 -5.26
N SER A 143 7.17 16.32 -6.35
CA SER A 143 5.76 16.53 -6.65
C SER A 143 5.15 15.17 -6.93
N ILE A 144 4.25 14.71 -6.06
CA ILE A 144 3.58 13.42 -6.20
C ILE A 144 2.10 13.68 -6.45
N ASN A 145 1.60 13.25 -7.60
CA ASN A 145 0.18 13.13 -7.88
C ASN A 145 -0.23 11.67 -7.74
N ASP A 146 -1.15 11.40 -6.83
CA ASP A 146 -1.63 10.07 -6.52
C ASP A 146 -3.15 10.05 -6.33
N THR A 147 -3.70 8.84 -6.28
CA THR A 147 -5.10 8.58 -5.98
C THR A 147 -5.18 7.44 -5.00
N LEU A 148 -5.79 7.67 -3.84
CA LEU A 148 -6.20 6.61 -2.94
C LEU A 148 -7.53 6.03 -3.42
N LEU A 149 -7.63 4.72 -3.59
CA LEU A 149 -8.84 4.03 -4.02
C LEU A 149 -9.43 3.23 -2.85
N ILE A 150 -10.75 3.11 -2.86
CA ILE A 150 -11.43 2.09 -2.06
C ILE A 150 -11.58 0.86 -2.94
N ASP A 151 -10.99 -0.25 -2.52
CA ASP A 151 -11.03 -1.48 -3.31
C ASP A 151 -12.39 -2.17 -3.17
N SER A 152 -12.80 -2.85 -4.24
CA SER A 152 -14.04 -3.63 -4.25
C SER A 152 -13.92 -4.79 -3.27
N ALA A 153 -14.81 -4.85 -2.29
CA ALA A 153 -14.87 -5.92 -1.29
C ALA A 153 -16.31 -6.34 -1.03
N VAL A 154 -16.63 -7.62 -1.24
CA VAL A 154 -18.00 -8.14 -1.08
C VAL A 154 -18.01 -9.42 -0.26
N TYR A 155 -19.05 -9.60 0.57
CA TYR A 155 -19.26 -10.82 1.32
C TYR A 155 -20.06 -11.84 0.49
N ALA A 156 -19.53 -13.04 0.34
CA ALA A 156 -20.20 -14.17 -0.31
C ALA A 156 -20.76 -15.13 0.73
N ASN A 157 -22.00 -15.58 0.51
CA ASN A 157 -22.56 -16.69 1.25
C ASN A 157 -22.06 -18.00 0.63
N VAL A 158 -21.52 -18.91 1.45
CA VAL A 158 -21.14 -20.25 1.00
C VAL A 158 -22.36 -20.97 0.43
N ASN A 159 -22.22 -21.59 -0.74
CA ASN A 159 -23.29 -22.21 -1.53
C ASN A 159 -24.40 -21.23 -1.97
N GLY A 160 -24.15 -19.92 -1.86
CA GLY A 160 -25.02 -18.87 -2.37
C GLY A 160 -24.78 -18.56 -3.85
N PRO A 161 -25.53 -17.58 -4.41
CA PRO A 161 -25.25 -17.05 -5.73
C PRO A 161 -23.87 -16.38 -5.79
N ALA A 162 -23.33 -16.26 -7.01
CA ALA A 162 -22.08 -15.54 -7.24
C ALA A 162 -22.20 -14.06 -6.86
N VAL A 163 -21.10 -13.49 -6.37
CA VAL A 163 -20.97 -12.06 -6.06
C VAL A 163 -19.99 -11.39 -7.03
N SER A 164 -20.27 -10.15 -7.41
CA SER A 164 -19.43 -9.41 -8.36
C SER A 164 -18.44 -8.51 -7.63
N VAL A 165 -17.19 -8.53 -8.08
CA VAL A 165 -16.13 -7.61 -7.65
C VAL A 165 -15.36 -7.09 -8.86
N SER A 166 -14.66 -5.96 -8.71
CA SER A 166 -13.86 -5.39 -9.79
C SER A 166 -12.64 -4.61 -9.32
N ALA A 167 -11.66 -4.52 -10.21
CA ALA A 167 -10.52 -3.62 -10.13
C ALA A 167 -10.57 -2.66 -11.33
N THR A 168 -10.42 -1.36 -11.08
CA THR A 168 -10.59 -0.30 -12.08
C THR A 168 -9.27 0.22 -12.65
N VAL A 169 -8.15 -0.08 -11.98
CA VAL A 169 -6.80 0.27 -12.44
C VAL A 169 -5.89 -0.96 -12.50
N ARG A 170 -4.72 -0.80 -13.14
CA ARG A 170 -3.71 -1.86 -13.22
C ARG A 170 -3.19 -2.22 -11.82
N ASN A 171 -2.93 -3.51 -11.60
CA ASN A 171 -2.37 -4.03 -10.34
C ASN A 171 -3.21 -3.75 -9.08
N GLN A 172 -4.47 -3.33 -9.22
CA GLN A 172 -5.40 -3.21 -8.09
C GLN A 172 -6.04 -4.55 -7.81
N ASN A 173 -6.14 -4.90 -6.53
CA ASN A 173 -6.83 -6.10 -6.09
C ASN A 173 -8.33 -5.85 -5.87
N ALA A 174 -9.09 -6.95 -5.93
CA ALA A 174 -10.47 -7.01 -5.48
C ALA A 174 -10.66 -8.18 -4.51
N TYR A 175 -11.64 -8.10 -3.62
CA TYR A 175 -11.72 -8.98 -2.46
C TYR A 175 -13.11 -9.60 -2.30
N VAL A 176 -13.16 -10.91 -2.05
CA VAL A 176 -14.39 -11.60 -1.62
C VAL A 176 -14.16 -12.19 -0.24
N LEU A 177 -15.07 -11.93 0.69
CA LEU A 177 -15.02 -12.48 2.04
C LEU A 177 -16.02 -13.62 2.18
N PHE A 178 -15.67 -14.67 2.91
CA PHE A 178 -16.61 -15.74 3.26
C PHE A 178 -16.25 -16.30 4.63
N GLU A 179 -17.25 -16.82 5.34
CA GLU A 179 -17.03 -17.54 6.59
C GLU A 179 -16.72 -19.00 6.32
N ALA A 180 -15.64 -19.48 6.94
CA ALA A 180 -15.26 -20.88 6.91
C ALA A 180 -15.31 -21.47 8.31
N VAL A 181 -15.61 -22.76 8.38
CA VAL A 181 -15.58 -23.57 9.60
C VAL A 181 -14.33 -24.44 9.57
N GLN A 182 -13.64 -24.54 10.70
CA GLN A 182 -12.47 -25.40 10.86
C GLN A 182 -12.77 -26.83 10.37
N GLY A 183 -11.84 -27.45 9.66
CA GLY A 183 -12.01 -28.80 9.13
C GLY A 183 -12.69 -28.89 7.78
N SER A 184 -13.41 -27.84 7.37
CA SER A 184 -14.20 -27.84 6.13
C SER A 184 -13.37 -27.48 4.91
N SER A 185 -13.81 -27.93 3.73
CA SER A 185 -13.16 -27.60 2.46
C SER A 185 -14.06 -26.72 1.60
N TYR A 186 -13.46 -25.84 0.80
CA TYR A 186 -14.15 -24.86 -0.01
C TYR A 186 -13.55 -24.78 -1.41
N THR A 187 -14.41 -24.63 -2.41
CA THR A 187 -14.02 -24.34 -3.79
C THR A 187 -14.44 -22.91 -4.12
N VAL A 188 -13.49 -22.12 -4.61
CA VAL A 188 -13.72 -20.77 -5.14
C VAL A 188 -13.70 -20.85 -6.65
N SER A 189 -14.81 -20.54 -7.29
CA SER A 189 -14.92 -20.44 -8.74
C SER A 189 -15.15 -18.99 -9.13
N ALA A 190 -14.51 -18.52 -10.21
CA ALA A 190 -14.67 -17.16 -10.69
C ALA A 190 -14.76 -17.11 -12.21
N ASN A 191 -15.71 -16.33 -12.71
CA ASN A 191 -15.81 -15.95 -14.11
C ASN A 191 -15.31 -14.53 -14.26
N CYS A 192 -14.22 -14.33 -15.00
CA CYS A 192 -13.56 -13.04 -15.07
C CYS A 192 -13.62 -12.44 -16.47
N VAL A 193 -13.97 -11.16 -16.52
CA VAL A 193 -13.84 -10.32 -17.70
C VAL A 193 -12.69 -9.36 -17.44
N ALA A 194 -11.52 -9.69 -17.99
CA ALA A 194 -10.33 -8.85 -17.91
C ALA A 194 -10.05 -8.20 -19.26
N ASP A 195 -9.38 -7.04 -19.27
CA ASP A 195 -8.88 -6.36 -20.48
C ASP A 195 -7.69 -7.12 -21.11
N GLY A 196 -7.90 -8.41 -21.39
CA GLY A 196 -6.89 -9.42 -21.66
C GLY A 196 -6.07 -9.81 -20.41
N GLY A 197 -5.67 -11.07 -20.30
CA GLY A 197 -4.74 -11.53 -19.25
C GLY A 197 -5.33 -12.51 -18.25
N TYR A 198 -4.56 -12.73 -17.19
CA TYR A 198 -4.80 -13.71 -16.15
C TYR A 198 -5.03 -12.99 -14.81
N VAL A 199 -6.14 -13.30 -14.15
CA VAL A 199 -6.42 -12.81 -12.80
C VAL A 199 -6.16 -13.97 -11.84
N GLY A 200 -5.16 -13.81 -10.96
CA GLY A 200 -4.84 -14.76 -9.92
C GLY A 200 -5.86 -14.72 -8.79
N ILE A 201 -6.15 -15.89 -8.21
CA ILE A 201 -7.08 -16.09 -7.12
C ILE A 201 -6.32 -16.74 -5.96
N TYR A 202 -6.25 -16.04 -4.83
CA TYR A 202 -5.57 -16.49 -3.62
C TYR A 202 -6.53 -16.50 -2.46
N ILE A 203 -6.50 -17.53 -1.61
CA ILE A 203 -7.30 -17.57 -0.39
C ILE A 203 -6.38 -17.22 0.77
N LYS A 204 -6.79 -16.25 1.60
CA LYS A 204 -6.12 -15.86 2.84
C LYS A 204 -6.97 -16.26 4.03
N GLY A 205 -6.34 -16.87 5.03
CA GLY A 205 -6.99 -17.17 6.30
C GLY A 205 -7.19 -15.92 7.15
N PRO A 206 -7.88 -16.04 8.31
CA PRO A 206 -8.11 -14.92 9.23
C PRO A 206 -6.82 -14.23 9.71
N SER A 207 -5.69 -14.95 9.73
CA SER A 207 -4.36 -14.41 10.06
C SER A 207 -3.70 -13.61 8.92
N GLY A 208 -4.33 -13.56 7.73
CA GLY A 208 -3.77 -12.93 6.54
C GLY A 208 -2.81 -13.81 5.72
N SER A 209 -2.47 -15.00 6.21
CA SER A 209 -1.59 -15.95 5.51
C SER A 209 -2.32 -16.61 4.33
N ASN A 210 -1.63 -16.84 3.22
CA ASN A 210 -2.16 -17.63 2.11
C ASN A 210 -2.42 -19.07 2.56
N VAL A 211 -3.56 -19.63 2.16
CA VAL A 211 -4.02 -20.97 2.50
C VAL A 211 -4.63 -21.64 1.27
N GLY A 212 -4.52 -22.96 1.18
CA GLY A 212 -5.06 -23.71 0.06
C GLY A 212 -4.26 -23.57 -1.24
N ALA A 213 -4.80 -24.13 -2.32
CA ALA A 213 -4.26 -24.02 -3.66
C ALA A 213 -4.78 -22.75 -4.34
N SER A 214 -3.87 -21.92 -4.83
CA SER A 214 -4.20 -20.75 -5.65
C SER A 214 -4.68 -21.14 -7.03
N GLY A 215 -5.44 -20.24 -7.64
CA GLY A 215 -6.04 -20.41 -8.95
C GLY A 215 -5.93 -19.19 -9.82
N GLY A 216 -6.67 -19.22 -10.91
CA GLY A 216 -6.94 -18.05 -11.72
C GLY A 216 -8.24 -18.15 -12.51
N CYS A 217 -8.56 -17.02 -13.11
CA CYS A 217 -9.66 -16.84 -14.04
C CYS A 217 -9.24 -15.91 -15.19
N GLY A 218 -10.05 -15.88 -16.26
CA GLY A 218 -9.77 -15.13 -17.48
C GLY A 218 -9.34 -16.09 -18.59
N SER A 219 -8.07 -16.02 -19.02
CA SER A 219 -7.54 -16.95 -20.05
C SER A 219 -7.51 -18.42 -19.61
N TYR A 220 -7.47 -18.69 -18.31
CA TYR A 220 -7.59 -20.02 -17.71
C TYR A 220 -8.52 -19.93 -16.51
N ASN A 221 -9.43 -20.90 -16.35
CA ASN A 221 -10.39 -20.92 -15.25
C ASN A 221 -10.23 -22.22 -14.48
N ASN A 222 -9.39 -22.20 -13.45
CA ASN A 222 -9.20 -23.34 -12.55
C ASN A 222 -9.69 -23.07 -11.12
N GLY A 223 -9.97 -21.81 -10.77
CA GLY A 223 -10.46 -21.46 -9.43
C GLY A 223 -9.44 -21.80 -8.33
N ALA A 224 -9.77 -21.49 -7.08
CA ALA A 224 -8.93 -21.79 -5.91
C ALA A 224 -9.61 -22.80 -4.99
N ILE A 225 -8.82 -23.57 -4.25
CA ILE A 225 -9.34 -24.62 -3.35
C ILE A 225 -8.73 -24.45 -1.97
N LEU A 226 -9.57 -24.33 -0.94
CA LEU A 226 -9.17 -24.43 0.46
C LEU A 226 -9.54 -25.83 0.95
N ASN A 227 -8.54 -26.69 1.18
CA ASN A 227 -8.77 -27.99 1.83
C ASN A 227 -8.55 -27.86 3.33
N ASN A 228 -9.48 -28.40 4.13
CA ASN A 228 -9.33 -28.50 5.59
C ASN A 228 -8.95 -27.15 6.23
N ALA A 229 -9.90 -26.22 6.27
CA ALA A 229 -9.70 -24.88 6.83
C ALA A 229 -9.05 -24.97 8.23
N PRO A 230 -7.89 -24.33 8.47
CA PRO A 230 -7.12 -24.53 9.70
C PRO A 230 -7.83 -23.99 10.95
N GLN A 231 -8.72 -23.02 10.78
CA GLN A 231 -9.50 -22.40 11.85
C GLN A 231 -10.84 -21.89 11.31
N SER A 232 -11.84 -21.75 12.19
CA SER A 232 -13.08 -21.06 11.84
C SER A 232 -12.85 -19.55 11.80
N GLY A 233 -13.54 -18.84 10.91
CA GLY A 233 -13.49 -17.38 10.82
C GLY A 233 -13.71 -16.86 9.41
N ILE A 234 -13.44 -15.57 9.21
CA ILE A 234 -13.57 -14.93 7.90
C ILE A 234 -12.29 -15.12 7.10
N TYR A 235 -12.44 -15.71 5.92
CA TYR A 235 -11.38 -15.88 4.92
C TYR A 235 -11.58 -14.85 3.83
N THR A 236 -10.48 -14.48 3.17
CA THR A 236 -10.48 -13.51 2.06
C THR A 236 -9.97 -14.18 0.81
N VAL A 237 -10.77 -14.18 -0.24
CA VAL A 237 -10.32 -14.41 -1.62
C VAL A 237 -9.77 -13.09 -2.16
N VAL A 238 -8.49 -13.09 -2.52
CA VAL A 238 -7.82 -11.97 -3.19
C VAL A 238 -7.78 -12.27 -4.68
N MET A 239 -8.41 -11.40 -5.46
CA MET A 239 -8.37 -11.38 -6.92
C MET A 239 -7.32 -10.35 -7.35
N SER A 240 -6.30 -10.79 -8.10
CA SER A 240 -5.14 -9.95 -8.47
C SER A 240 -4.85 -10.07 -9.96
N GLY A 241 -4.92 -8.95 -10.69
CA GLY A 241 -4.61 -8.88 -12.12
C GLY A 241 -3.68 -7.69 -12.42
N ASP A 242 -2.89 -7.80 -13.49
CA ASP A 242 -2.05 -6.71 -13.98
C ASP A 242 -2.85 -5.60 -14.67
N LYS A 243 -4.09 -5.91 -15.07
CA LYS A 243 -5.02 -5.00 -15.74
C LYS A 243 -6.38 -4.91 -15.02
N PRO A 244 -7.19 -3.88 -15.31
CA PRO A 244 -8.57 -3.82 -14.85
C PRO A 244 -9.36 -5.08 -15.21
N PHE A 245 -10.20 -5.52 -14.29
CA PHE A 245 -11.05 -6.70 -14.46
C PHE A 245 -12.35 -6.57 -13.66
N SER A 246 -13.37 -7.31 -14.08
CA SER A 246 -14.51 -7.70 -13.24
C SER A 246 -14.55 -9.21 -13.08
N ALA A 247 -15.09 -9.67 -11.95
CA ALA A 247 -15.20 -11.08 -11.65
C ALA A 247 -16.50 -11.39 -10.90
N ASP A 248 -17.22 -12.41 -11.37
CA ASP A 248 -18.31 -13.04 -10.63
C ASP A 248 -17.77 -14.27 -9.92
N VAL A 249 -17.78 -14.25 -8.59
CA VAL A 249 -17.13 -15.24 -7.73
C VAL A 249 -18.17 -16.00 -6.93
N SER A 250 -18.11 -17.33 -6.94
CA SER A 250 -18.88 -18.21 -6.06
C SER A 250 -17.96 -19.00 -5.14
N VAL A 251 -18.43 -19.22 -3.90
CA VAL A 251 -17.76 -20.06 -2.91
C VAL A 251 -18.69 -21.21 -2.58
N THR A 252 -18.24 -22.44 -2.79
CA THR A 252 -19.01 -23.66 -2.53
C THR A 252 -18.30 -24.55 -1.53
N GLN A 253 -19.10 -25.32 -0.78
CA GLN A 253 -18.65 -26.35 0.14
C GLN A 253 -19.29 -27.69 -0.28
N PRO A 254 -18.52 -28.78 -0.38
CA PRO A 254 -19.04 -30.11 -0.71
C PRO A 254 -19.96 -30.68 0.38
#